data_AF-A0A1A9V7V9-F1
#
_entry.id   AF-A0A1A9V7V9-F1
#
_cell.length_a   1.000
_cell.length_b   1.000
_cell.length_c   1.000
_cell.angle_alpha   90.00
_cell.angle_beta   90.00
_cell.angle_gamma   90.00
#
_symmetry.space_group_name_H-M   'P 1'
#
loop_
_entity.id
_entity.type
_entity.pdbx_description
1 polymer ?
#
loop_
_entity_poly.entity_id
_entity_poly.type
_entity_poly.pdbx_seq_one_letter_code
_entity_poly.pdbx_strand_id
1 'polypeptide(L)'
;MLANSAEVFGMKSDTLLDMVYSMGEKYALIHQMPFTCDREGFAATFEKIFFGTVQSRIYLSADLLSINCHTGMSCLLRKSVIDELGGLKTFGCYLAEDFFIAKAVIEHGWKMRISSQPAMQNSGICDISSFQARLIRWAKLRVAMVPSTILLEPLSECMVLGALTSWSASLIFKWDPLVFYLVHILTWLLSDWLMLCTVQNGSLPFHKFEFVIGWLFREMSGPYLFLHALWSPNIQWRARTYKLHWGGIAYELPISNNSSKDVSNNGLLTS
;
A
#
# COMPACT_ATOMS: atom_id res chain seq x y z
N MET A 1 0.37 38.77 -0.59
CA MET A 1 0.03 37.71 -1.56
C MET A 1 0.56 36.38 -1.01
N LEU A 2 -0.07 35.91 0.06
CA LEU A 2 0.23 34.60 0.66
C LEU A 2 -0.74 33.64 -0.02
N ALA A 3 -0.28 32.92 -1.05
CA ALA A 3 -0.97 31.70 -1.45
C ALA A 3 -1.05 30.82 -0.20
N ASN A 4 -2.26 30.37 0.15
CA ASN A 4 -2.49 29.51 1.31
C ASN A 4 -1.47 28.37 1.29
N SER A 5 -0.59 28.32 2.28
CA SER A 5 0.46 27.29 2.41
C SER A 5 -0.10 25.85 2.42
N ALA A 6 -1.41 25.68 2.61
CA ALA A 6 -2.13 24.42 2.51
C ALA A 6 -2.28 23.89 1.06
N GLU A 7 -2.40 24.76 0.06
CA GLU A 7 -2.52 24.33 -1.36
C GLU A 7 -1.23 23.67 -1.87
N VAL A 8 -0.08 24.07 -1.31
CA VAL A 8 1.24 23.51 -1.64
C VAL A 8 1.36 22.03 -1.27
N PHE A 9 0.57 21.56 -0.29
CA PHE A 9 0.58 20.17 0.19
C PHE A 9 -0.60 19.33 -0.31
N GLY A 10 -1.50 19.88 -1.12
CA GLY A 10 -2.73 19.19 -1.55
C GLY A 10 -3.69 18.84 -0.41
N MET A 11 -3.51 19.43 0.77
CA MET A 11 -4.31 19.18 1.96
C MET A 11 -5.41 20.24 2.07
N LYS A 12 -6.66 19.82 2.29
CA LYS A 12 -7.77 20.77 2.49
C LYS A 12 -7.58 21.52 3.80
N SER A 13 -8.02 22.78 3.86
CA SER A 13 -7.85 23.65 5.03
C SER A 13 -8.49 23.10 6.30
N ASP A 14 -9.54 22.30 6.17
CA ASP A 14 -10.27 21.66 7.27
C ASP A 14 -9.75 20.26 7.65
N THR A 15 -8.74 19.74 6.96
CA THR A 15 -8.22 18.37 7.18
C THR A 15 -7.76 18.14 8.63
N LEU A 16 -6.96 19.06 9.19
CA LEU A 16 -6.48 18.93 10.57
C LEU A 16 -7.63 18.98 11.57
N LEU A 17 -8.63 19.81 11.29
CA LEU A 17 -9.81 19.96 12.14
C LEU A 17 -10.66 18.68 12.09
N ASP A 18 -10.84 18.05 10.93
CA ASP A 18 -11.47 16.74 10.78
C ASP A 18 -10.73 15.63 11.56
N MET A 19 -9.40 15.61 11.48
CA MET A 19 -8.58 14.64 12.22
C MET A 19 -8.67 14.84 13.74
N VAL A 20 -8.68 16.09 14.21
CA VAL A 20 -8.85 16.42 15.63
C VAL A 20 -10.26 16.07 16.11
N TYR A 21 -11.31 16.34 15.33
CA TYR A 21 -12.67 15.92 15.68
C TYR A 21 -12.84 14.40 15.72
N SER A 22 -12.10 13.69 14.87
CA SER A 22 -12.06 12.22 14.87
C SER A 22 -11.29 11.64 16.07
N MET A 23 -10.42 12.44 16.70
CA MET A 23 -9.61 12.07 17.87
C MET A 23 -10.45 12.09 19.16
N GLY A 24 -11.28 11.06 19.34
CA GLY A 24 -12.01 10.84 20.59
C GLY A 24 -11.11 10.40 21.76
N GLU A 25 -11.67 10.30 22.97
CA GLU A 25 -10.93 9.95 24.18
C GLU A 25 -10.25 8.59 24.15
N LYS A 26 -10.81 7.63 23.40
CA LYS A 26 -10.30 6.25 23.28
C LYS A 26 -9.32 6.06 22.13
N TYR A 27 -9.16 7.09 21.30
CA TYR A 27 -8.33 7.06 20.11
C TYR A 27 -6.99 7.75 20.39
N ALA A 28 -5.91 7.09 19.99
CA ALA A 28 -4.55 7.63 20.13
C ALA A 28 -3.85 7.81 18.78
N LEU A 29 -4.41 7.25 17.71
CA LEU A 29 -3.91 7.36 16.35
C LEU A 29 -5.09 7.63 15.42
N ILE A 30 -5.10 8.80 14.79
CA ILE A 30 -5.99 9.10 13.66
C ILE A 30 -5.14 9.16 12.41
N HIS A 31 -5.56 8.51 11.35
CA HIS A 31 -4.79 8.46 10.12
C HIS A 31 -5.68 8.65 8.92
N GLN A 32 -5.10 9.12 7.83
CA GLN A 32 -5.84 9.31 6.59
C GLN A 32 -5.62 8.11 5.67
N MET A 33 -6.63 7.79 4.86
CA MET A 33 -6.48 6.82 3.79
C MET A 33 -5.62 7.39 2.66
N PRO A 34 -4.57 6.69 2.18
CA PRO A 34 -3.75 7.19 1.08
C PRO A 34 -4.54 7.33 -0.21
N PHE A 35 -4.40 8.48 -0.88
CA PHE A 35 -4.93 8.72 -2.21
C PHE A 35 -3.99 9.64 -3.01
N THR A 36 -4.27 9.95 -4.28
CA THR A 36 -3.34 10.71 -5.12
C THR A 36 -3.95 11.99 -5.67
N CYS A 37 -3.13 13.04 -5.79
CA CYS A 37 -3.49 14.24 -6.51
C CYS A 37 -3.73 13.95 -7.99
N ASP A 38 -4.59 14.74 -8.62
CA ASP A 38 -4.80 14.70 -10.07
C ASP A 38 -3.51 15.12 -10.79
N ARG A 39 -3.05 14.27 -11.69
CA ARG A 39 -1.85 14.46 -12.51
C ARG A 39 -2.12 13.88 -13.89
N GLU A 40 -1.43 14.40 -14.89
CA GLU A 40 -1.59 13.96 -16.27
C GLU A 40 -0.83 12.65 -16.56
N GLY A 41 -1.32 11.92 -17.57
CA GLY A 41 -0.68 10.73 -18.10
C GLY A 41 -1.18 9.41 -17.50
N PHE A 42 -0.89 8.33 -18.22
CA PHE A 42 -1.37 6.99 -17.86
C PHE A 42 -0.74 6.48 -16.55
N ALA A 43 0.50 6.82 -16.24
CA ALA A 43 1.14 6.46 -14.97
C ALA A 43 0.37 7.05 -13.75
N ALA A 44 -0.01 8.32 -13.82
CA ALA A 44 -0.82 8.97 -12.80
C ALA A 44 -2.22 8.34 -12.69
N THR A 45 -2.83 8.03 -13.83
CA THR A 45 -4.12 7.33 -13.92
C THR A 45 -4.04 5.96 -13.24
N PHE A 46 -2.99 5.19 -13.54
CA PHE A 46 -2.76 3.87 -12.93
C PHE A 46 -2.56 3.96 -11.42
N GLU A 47 -1.75 4.92 -10.94
CA GLU A 47 -1.60 5.17 -9.50
C GLU A 47 -2.95 5.49 -8.84
N LYS A 48 -3.73 6.40 -9.43
CA LYS A 48 -5.04 6.79 -8.91
C LYS A 48 -6.02 5.62 -8.89
N ILE A 49 -6.02 4.77 -9.92
CA ILE A 49 -6.81 3.53 -9.95
C ILE A 49 -6.37 2.60 -8.83
N PHE A 50 -5.08 2.37 -8.63
CA PHE A 50 -4.59 1.52 -7.53
C PHE A 50 -5.05 2.05 -6.17
N PHE A 51 -4.86 3.35 -5.91
CA PHE A 51 -5.21 3.95 -4.62
C PHE A 51 -6.72 3.99 -4.39
N GLY A 52 -7.51 4.32 -5.41
CA GLY A 52 -8.98 4.40 -5.33
C GLY A 52 -9.69 3.05 -5.42
N THR A 53 -8.99 1.97 -5.78
CA THR A 53 -9.55 0.61 -5.84
C THR A 53 -8.99 -0.26 -4.72
N VAL A 54 -8.05 -1.17 -5.03
CA VAL A 54 -7.52 -2.18 -4.10
C VAL A 54 -7.03 -1.58 -2.78
N GLN A 55 -6.31 -0.47 -2.81
CA GLN A 55 -5.80 0.14 -1.58
C GLN A 55 -6.96 0.65 -0.72
N SER A 56 -7.90 1.41 -1.29
CA SER A 56 -9.09 1.90 -0.57
C SER A 56 -9.93 0.77 -0.01
N ARG A 57 -10.16 -0.29 -0.81
CA ARG A 57 -10.94 -1.48 -0.39
C ARG A 57 -10.34 -2.14 0.84
N ILE A 58 -9.04 -2.43 0.81
CA ILE A 58 -8.34 -3.09 1.92
C ILE A 58 -8.32 -2.17 3.14
N TYR A 59 -8.01 -0.88 2.95
CA TYR A 59 -7.86 0.07 4.04
C TYR A 59 -9.18 0.32 4.78
N LEU A 60 -10.28 0.54 4.06
CA LEU A 60 -11.60 0.74 4.64
C LEU A 60 -12.15 -0.54 5.28
N SER A 61 -11.92 -1.70 4.65
CA SER A 61 -12.34 -2.99 5.23
C SER A 61 -11.57 -3.31 6.51
N ALA A 62 -10.27 -2.99 6.55
CA ALA A 62 -9.46 -3.20 7.73
C ALA A 62 -9.90 -2.29 8.90
N ASP A 63 -10.18 -1.01 8.65
CA ASP A 63 -10.69 -0.11 9.69
C ASP A 63 -12.07 -0.55 10.22
N LEU A 64 -12.98 -0.98 9.33
CA LEU A 64 -14.28 -1.53 9.72
C LEU A 64 -14.12 -2.74 10.66
N LEU A 65 -13.14 -3.60 10.40
CA LEU A 65 -12.82 -4.78 11.22
C LEU A 65 -11.86 -4.48 12.39
N SER A 66 -11.47 -3.21 12.60
CA SER A 66 -10.47 -2.80 13.59
C SER A 66 -9.12 -3.52 13.45
N ILE A 67 -8.74 -3.87 12.22
CA ILE A 67 -7.45 -4.45 11.86
C ILE A 67 -6.48 -3.30 11.56
N ASN A 68 -5.25 -3.41 12.07
CA ASN A 68 -4.21 -2.43 11.80
C ASN A 68 -3.87 -2.38 10.30
N CYS A 69 -4.18 -1.25 9.67
CA CYS A 69 -3.86 -0.95 8.28
C CYS A 69 -3.02 0.32 8.13
N HIS A 70 -2.49 0.87 9.22
CA HIS A 70 -1.83 2.18 9.19
C HIS A 70 -0.62 2.19 8.25
N THR A 71 -0.64 3.11 7.29
CA THR A 71 0.47 3.43 6.40
C THR A 71 0.73 4.94 6.48
N GLY A 72 1.87 5.34 7.04
CA GLY A 72 2.23 6.64 7.61
C GLY A 72 2.39 7.78 6.63
N MET A 73 1.36 8.02 5.80
CA MET A 73 1.30 9.15 4.90
C MET A 73 0.90 10.43 5.64
N SER A 74 -0.19 10.35 6.41
CA SER A 74 -0.68 11.45 7.23
C SER A 74 -1.38 10.85 8.45
N CYS A 75 -0.90 11.21 9.63
CA CYS A 75 -1.45 10.75 10.89
C CYS A 75 -1.31 11.80 11.99
N LEU A 76 -2.23 11.73 12.95
CA LEU A 76 -2.25 12.48 14.19
C LEU A 76 -2.09 11.48 15.35
N LEU A 77 -1.08 11.72 16.17
CA LEU A 77 -0.73 10.86 17.29
C LEU A 77 -0.98 11.57 18.62
N ARG A 78 -1.52 10.86 19.61
CA ARG A 78 -1.65 11.36 20.98
C ARG A 78 -0.29 11.32 21.66
N LYS A 79 0.29 12.49 21.88
CA LYS A 79 1.66 12.64 22.43
C LYS A 79 1.88 11.86 23.72
N SER A 80 0.95 11.93 24.69
CA SER A 80 1.08 11.22 25.96
C SER A 80 1.25 9.70 25.77
N VAL A 81 0.49 9.12 24.83
CA VAL A 81 0.55 7.68 24.53
C VAL A 81 1.87 7.32 23.85
N ILE A 82 2.34 8.13 22.90
CA ILE A 82 3.63 7.89 22.26
C ILE A 82 4.79 8.02 23.24
N ASP A 83 4.73 8.97 24.16
CA ASP A 83 5.74 9.13 25.22
C ASP A 83 5.75 7.91 26.16
N GLU A 84 4.58 7.36 26.53
CA GLU A 84 4.44 6.11 27.30
C GLU A 84 5.04 4.89 26.56
N LEU A 85 4.97 4.87 25.23
CA LEU A 85 5.57 3.82 24.39
C LEU A 85 7.10 3.98 24.17
N GLY A 86 7.74 4.89 24.91
CA GLY A 86 9.17 5.17 24.80
C GLY A 86 9.56 6.16 23.69
N GLY A 87 8.56 6.82 23.11
CA GLY A 87 8.74 7.81 22.05
C GLY A 87 9.00 7.20 20.66
N LEU A 88 9.09 8.07 19.65
CA LEU A 88 9.30 7.65 18.26
C LEU A 88 10.63 6.90 18.03
N LYS A 89 11.64 7.15 18.89
CA LYS A 89 12.95 6.50 18.79
C LYS A 89 12.86 4.98 18.89
N THR A 90 11.93 4.45 19.70
CA THR A 90 11.70 3.01 19.87
C THR A 90 11.42 2.32 18.53
N PHE A 91 10.73 3.01 17.63
CA PHE A 91 10.28 2.46 16.35
C PHE A 91 11.29 2.63 15.22
N GLY A 92 12.43 3.32 15.45
CA GLY A 92 13.44 3.58 14.42
C GLY A 92 14.19 2.35 13.90
N CYS A 93 13.99 1.18 14.52
CA CYS A 93 14.51 -0.11 14.04
C CYS A 93 13.63 -0.75 12.95
N TYR A 94 12.43 -0.23 12.72
CA TYR A 94 11.49 -0.72 11.71
C TYR A 94 11.53 0.17 10.48
N LEU A 95 11.48 -0.43 9.29
CA LEU A 95 11.35 0.32 8.03
C LEU A 95 9.89 0.74 7.74
N ALA A 96 8.95 0.10 8.43
CA ALA A 96 7.52 0.44 8.45
C ALA A 96 7.14 0.87 9.88
N GLU A 97 7.81 1.90 10.39
CA GLU A 97 7.61 2.42 11.74
C GLU A 97 6.15 2.80 12.02
N ASP A 98 5.45 3.27 11.00
CA ASP A 98 4.03 3.57 10.98
C ASP A 98 3.16 2.40 11.45
N PHE A 99 3.37 1.22 10.87
CA PHE A 99 2.64 0.01 11.20
C PHE A 99 2.92 -0.43 12.64
N PHE A 100 4.18 -0.35 13.08
CA PHE A 100 4.56 -0.77 14.44
C PHE A 100 4.11 0.21 15.52
N ILE A 101 4.05 1.51 15.23
CA ILE A 101 3.42 2.50 16.11
C ILE A 101 1.95 2.14 16.31
N ALA A 102 1.22 1.92 15.22
CA ALA A 102 -0.20 1.56 15.28
C ALA A 102 -0.43 0.23 16.03
N LYS A 103 0.44 -0.75 15.79
CA LYS A 103 0.41 -2.04 16.49
C LYS A 103 0.60 -1.85 18.00
N ALA A 104 1.62 -1.12 18.42
CA ALA A 104 1.90 -0.87 19.83
C ALA A 104 0.76 -0.09 20.51
N VAL A 105 0.18 0.90 19.83
CA VAL A 105 -1.00 1.65 20.29
C VAL A 105 -2.17 0.69 20.57
N ILE A 106 -2.49 -0.20 19.64
CA ILE A 106 -3.57 -1.19 19.79
C ILE A 106 -3.28 -2.17 20.92
N GLU A 107 -2.04 -2.67 21.03
CA GLU A 107 -1.62 -3.60 22.08
C GLU A 107 -1.71 -3.00 23.49
N HIS A 108 -1.60 -1.67 23.62
CA HIS A 108 -1.76 -0.94 24.88
C HIS A 108 -3.23 -0.51 25.14
N GLY A 109 -4.19 -1.09 24.41
CA GLY A 109 -5.63 -0.90 24.64
C GLY A 109 -6.22 0.37 24.01
N TRP A 110 -5.42 1.15 23.30
CA TRP A 110 -5.89 2.32 22.55
C TRP A 110 -6.47 1.91 21.19
N LYS A 111 -7.30 2.78 20.61
CA LYS A 111 -7.86 2.56 19.28
C LYS A 111 -7.23 3.48 18.23
N MET A 112 -7.29 3.03 16.99
CA MET A 112 -7.03 3.84 15.81
C MET A 112 -8.33 4.07 15.02
N ARG A 113 -8.36 5.10 14.19
CA ARG A 113 -9.50 5.42 13.32
C ARG A 113 -9.04 6.18 12.07
N ILE A 114 -9.71 5.92 10.96
CA ILE A 114 -9.53 6.69 9.73
C ILE A 114 -10.30 8.04 9.78
N SER A 115 -9.67 9.12 9.33
CA SER A 115 -10.30 10.44 9.13
C SER A 115 -11.27 10.45 7.94
N SER A 116 -12.22 11.39 7.88
CA SER A 116 -13.18 11.42 6.78
C SER A 116 -12.54 11.77 5.43
N GLN A 117 -11.40 12.46 5.45
CA GLN A 117 -10.69 12.89 4.25
C GLN A 117 -9.45 12.02 3.95
N PRO A 118 -9.20 11.67 2.67
CA PRO A 118 -7.99 10.94 2.29
C PRO A 118 -6.74 11.86 2.31
N ALA A 119 -5.57 11.25 2.49
CA ALA A 119 -4.28 11.93 2.34
C ALA A 119 -3.90 11.99 0.86
N MET A 120 -3.96 13.20 0.30
CA MET A 120 -3.62 13.46 -1.09
C MET A 120 -2.10 13.43 -1.30
N GLN A 121 -1.63 12.43 -2.03
CA GLN A 121 -0.22 12.27 -2.34
C GLN A 121 0.14 12.96 -3.66
N ASN A 122 1.14 13.84 -3.59
CA ASN A 122 1.78 14.44 -4.75
C ASN A 122 3.18 13.84 -4.94
N SER A 123 3.26 12.71 -5.64
CA SER A 123 4.57 12.11 -5.96
C SER A 123 5.23 12.89 -7.10
N GLY A 124 6.45 13.38 -6.86
CA GLY A 124 7.21 14.15 -7.86
C GLY A 124 7.72 13.31 -9.04
N ILE A 125 7.73 11.98 -8.91
CA ILE A 125 8.02 11.03 -9.99
C ILE A 125 6.70 10.38 -10.40
N CYS A 126 6.42 10.38 -11.71
CA CYS A 126 5.21 9.81 -12.29
C CYS A 126 5.60 8.84 -13.41
N ASP A 127 5.94 7.61 -13.03
CA ASP A 127 6.37 6.55 -13.94
C ASP A 127 5.88 5.18 -13.42
N ILE A 128 5.49 4.30 -14.34
CA ILE A 128 4.93 2.99 -14.01
C ILE A 128 5.97 2.12 -13.29
N SER A 129 7.22 2.11 -13.77
CA SER A 129 8.25 1.24 -13.20
C SER A 129 8.60 1.64 -11.77
N SER A 130 8.66 2.95 -11.52
CA SER A 130 8.88 3.57 -10.21
C SER A 130 7.73 3.24 -9.25
N PHE A 131 6.50 3.29 -9.75
CA PHE A 131 5.34 2.93 -8.95
C PHE A 131 5.27 1.42 -8.66
N GLN A 132 5.51 0.56 -9.65
CA GLN A 132 5.59 -0.89 -9.45
C GLN A 132 6.70 -1.27 -8.47
N ALA A 133 7.87 -0.62 -8.54
CA ALA A 133 8.94 -0.80 -7.56
C ALA A 133 8.48 -0.43 -6.14
N ARG A 134 7.69 0.63 -6.00
CA ARG A 134 7.07 1.01 -4.72
C ARG A 134 6.08 -0.05 -4.23
N LEU A 135 5.22 -0.58 -5.10
CA LEU A 135 4.27 -1.66 -4.75
C LEU A 135 5.00 -2.94 -4.32
N ILE A 136 6.05 -3.32 -5.05
CA ILE A 136 6.92 -4.46 -4.69
C ILE A 136 7.52 -4.27 -3.30
N ARG A 137 8.05 -3.07 -2.98
CA ARG A 137 8.60 -2.80 -1.63
C ARG A 137 7.53 -2.93 -0.55
N TRP A 138 6.32 -2.43 -0.80
CA TRP A 138 5.21 -2.56 0.14
C TRP A 138 4.79 -4.01 0.36
N ALA A 139 4.75 -4.82 -0.70
CA ALA A 139 4.50 -6.25 -0.59
C ALA A 139 5.60 -6.95 0.24
N LYS A 140 6.89 -6.64 0.01
CA LYS A 140 8.00 -7.18 0.83
C LYS A 140 7.86 -6.82 2.31
N LEU A 141 7.50 -5.57 2.62
CA LEU A 141 7.25 -5.12 3.98
C LEU A 141 6.11 -5.92 4.61
N ARG A 142 4.94 -5.99 3.95
CA ARG A 142 3.78 -6.73 4.45
C ARG A 142 4.10 -8.19 4.73
N VAL A 143 4.74 -8.86 3.78
CA VAL A 143 5.15 -10.27 3.94
C VAL A 143 6.00 -10.43 5.20
N ALA A 144 7.02 -9.60 5.42
CA ALA A 144 7.89 -9.73 6.59
C ALA A 144 7.20 -9.37 7.92
N MET A 145 6.25 -8.43 7.91
CA MET A 145 5.56 -7.95 9.11
C MET A 145 4.40 -8.86 9.53
N VAL A 146 3.62 -9.34 8.56
CA VAL A 146 2.37 -10.09 8.75
C VAL A 146 2.37 -11.29 7.78
N PRO A 147 3.02 -12.40 8.14
CA PRO A 147 3.24 -13.52 7.21
C PRO A 147 1.96 -14.16 6.66
N SER A 148 0.84 -14.03 7.38
CA SER A 148 -0.47 -14.51 6.91
C SER A 148 -0.94 -13.82 5.63
N THR A 149 -0.44 -12.62 5.31
CA THR A 149 -0.75 -11.94 4.04
C THR A 149 -0.21 -12.71 2.83
N ILE A 150 0.78 -13.59 3.00
CA ILE A 150 1.28 -14.46 1.92
C ILE A 150 0.13 -15.26 1.27
N LEU A 151 -0.80 -15.74 2.09
CA LEU A 151 -1.94 -16.54 1.64
C LEU A 151 -3.16 -15.66 1.33
N LEU A 152 -3.42 -14.64 2.15
CA LEU A 152 -4.64 -13.84 2.06
C LEU A 152 -4.61 -12.83 0.90
N GLU A 153 -3.44 -12.29 0.55
CA GLU A 153 -3.32 -11.24 -0.47
C GLU A 153 -3.71 -11.77 -1.87
N PRO A 154 -3.19 -12.93 -2.37
CA PRO A 154 -3.66 -13.50 -3.64
C PRO A 154 -5.14 -13.83 -3.67
N LEU A 155 -5.71 -14.27 -2.53
CA LEU A 155 -7.14 -14.60 -2.42
C LEU A 155 -8.04 -13.36 -2.37
N SER A 156 -7.47 -12.17 -2.18
CA SER A 156 -8.22 -10.90 -2.12
C SER A 156 -8.36 -10.19 -3.46
N GLU A 157 -7.71 -10.71 -4.52
CA GLU A 157 -7.75 -10.15 -5.88
C GLU A 157 -8.92 -10.73 -6.70
N CYS A 158 -9.48 -9.91 -7.60
CA CYS A 158 -10.73 -10.21 -8.30
C CYS A 158 -10.64 -11.51 -9.10
N MET A 159 -9.55 -11.68 -9.86
CA MET A 159 -9.38 -12.80 -10.79
C MET A 159 -9.27 -14.14 -10.07
N VAL A 160 -8.41 -14.20 -9.04
CA VAL A 160 -8.19 -15.43 -8.26
C VAL A 160 -9.44 -15.78 -7.46
N LEU A 161 -10.03 -14.80 -6.77
CA LEU A 161 -11.22 -15.02 -5.97
C LEU A 161 -12.42 -15.41 -6.85
N GLY A 162 -12.57 -14.77 -8.01
CA GLY A 162 -13.62 -15.10 -8.97
C GLY A 162 -13.50 -16.53 -9.49
N ALA A 163 -12.30 -17.01 -9.80
CA ALA A 163 -12.08 -18.36 -10.29
C ALA A 163 -12.38 -19.42 -9.21
N LEU A 164 -11.99 -19.17 -7.96
CA LEU A 164 -12.26 -20.07 -6.84
C LEU A 164 -13.75 -20.12 -6.48
N THR A 165 -14.41 -18.96 -6.47
CA THR A 165 -15.84 -18.86 -6.17
C THR A 165 -16.71 -19.42 -7.28
N SER A 166 -16.34 -19.23 -8.56
CA SER A 166 -17.04 -19.82 -9.70
C SER A 166 -16.96 -21.35 -9.70
N TRP A 167 -15.78 -21.91 -9.43
CA TRP A 167 -15.61 -23.35 -9.26
C TRP A 167 -16.47 -23.86 -8.10
N SER A 168 -16.39 -23.20 -6.94
CA SER A 168 -17.18 -23.59 -5.76
C SER A 168 -18.69 -23.54 -6.03
N ALA A 169 -19.17 -22.49 -6.70
CA ALA A 169 -20.58 -22.34 -7.07
C ALA A 169 -21.04 -23.43 -8.06
N SER A 170 -20.19 -23.83 -9.00
CA SER A 170 -20.49 -24.93 -9.91
C SER A 170 -20.62 -26.27 -9.18
N LEU A 171 -19.80 -26.51 -8.15
CA LEU A 171 -19.89 -27.74 -7.35
C LEU A 171 -21.15 -27.78 -6.47
N ILE A 172 -21.45 -26.69 -5.77
CA ILE A 172 -22.50 -26.61 -4.75
C ILE A 172 -23.88 -26.36 -5.38
N PHE A 173 -23.99 -25.37 -6.27
CA PHE A 173 -25.27 -24.91 -6.82
C PHE A 173 -25.52 -25.40 -8.25
N LYS A 174 -24.55 -26.10 -8.86
CA LYS A 174 -24.61 -26.55 -10.27
C LYS A 174 -24.80 -25.39 -11.26
N TRP A 175 -24.30 -24.21 -10.92
CA TRP A 175 -24.29 -23.06 -11.81
C TRP A 175 -23.21 -23.20 -12.88
N ASP A 176 -23.43 -22.53 -14.01
CA ASP A 176 -22.41 -22.42 -15.06
C ASP A 176 -21.23 -21.57 -14.54
N PRO A 177 -20.02 -22.14 -14.44
CA PRO A 177 -18.88 -21.44 -13.84
C PRO A 177 -18.42 -20.25 -14.67
N LEU A 178 -18.57 -20.29 -16.01
CA LEU A 178 -18.15 -19.20 -16.88
C LEU A 178 -19.07 -17.99 -16.70
N VAL A 179 -20.39 -18.21 -16.72
CA VAL A 179 -21.39 -17.16 -16.50
C VAL A 179 -21.19 -16.52 -15.12
N PHE A 180 -21.02 -17.33 -14.07
CA PHE A 180 -20.76 -16.81 -12.73
C PHE A 180 -19.49 -15.96 -12.69
N TYR A 181 -18.40 -16.45 -13.30
CA TYR A 181 -17.13 -15.74 -13.32
C TYR A 181 -17.22 -14.39 -14.04
N LEU A 182 -17.91 -14.32 -15.18
CA LEU A 182 -18.12 -13.08 -15.92
C LEU A 182 -18.98 -12.07 -15.13
N VAL A 183 -20.04 -12.55 -14.47
CA VAL A 183 -20.88 -11.70 -13.60
C VAL A 183 -20.10 -11.19 -12.40
N HIS A 184 -19.26 -12.04 -11.79
CA HIS A 184 -18.37 -11.66 -10.69
C HIS A 184 -17.41 -10.55 -11.12
N ILE A 185 -16.69 -10.71 -12.25
CA ILE A 185 -15.76 -9.70 -12.77
C ILE A 185 -16.49 -8.38 -13.03
N LEU A 186 -17.66 -8.43 -13.68
CA LEU A 186 -18.43 -7.23 -13.97
C LEU A 186 -18.86 -6.52 -12.69
N THR A 187 -19.40 -7.26 -11.72
CA THR A 187 -19.84 -6.71 -10.43
C THR A 187 -18.67 -6.08 -9.67
N TRP A 188 -17.51 -6.72 -9.70
CA TRP A 188 -16.29 -6.22 -9.07
C TRP A 188 -15.80 -4.93 -9.73
N LEU A 189 -15.72 -4.91 -11.07
CA LEU A 189 -15.31 -3.73 -11.84
C LEU A 189 -16.22 -2.52 -11.54
N LEU A 190 -17.54 -2.74 -11.50
CA LEU A 190 -18.53 -1.71 -11.17
C LEU A 190 -18.38 -1.21 -9.73
N SER A 191 -18.12 -2.13 -8.78
CA SER A 191 -17.88 -1.79 -7.37
C SER A 191 -16.61 -0.96 -7.20
N ASP A 192 -15.53 -1.33 -7.88
CA ASP A 192 -14.26 -0.60 -7.87
C ASP A 192 -14.40 0.77 -8.54
N TRP A 193 -15.18 0.88 -9.61
CA TRP A 193 -15.51 2.17 -10.22
C TRP A 193 -16.28 3.07 -9.25
N LEU A 194 -17.31 2.53 -8.57
CA LEU A 194 -18.09 3.29 -7.61
C LEU A 194 -17.23 3.77 -6.45
N MET A 195 -16.42 2.89 -5.87
CA MET A 195 -15.52 3.23 -4.77
C MET A 195 -14.50 4.30 -5.17
N LEU A 196 -13.88 4.18 -6.35
CA LEU A 196 -12.98 5.20 -6.89
C LEU A 196 -13.69 6.56 -7.02
N CYS A 197 -14.92 6.59 -7.54
CA CYS A 197 -15.72 7.82 -7.64
C CYS A 197 -16.00 8.42 -6.25
N THR A 198 -16.35 7.59 -5.27
CA THR A 198 -16.62 8.02 -3.90
C THR A 198 -15.37 8.61 -3.24
N VAL A 199 -14.21 7.97 -3.41
CA VAL A 199 -12.94 8.43 -2.82
C VAL A 199 -12.43 9.70 -3.50
N GLN A 200 -12.58 9.81 -4.83
CA GLN A 200 -12.25 11.04 -5.57
C GLN A 200 -13.11 12.22 -5.11
N ASN A 201 -14.39 11.99 -4.80
CA ASN A 201 -15.34 13.01 -4.38
C ASN A 201 -15.32 14.25 -5.30
N GLY A 202 -15.37 14.01 -6.61
CA GLY A 202 -15.21 15.02 -7.64
C GLY A 202 -15.09 14.41 -9.03
N SER A 203 -14.75 15.24 -10.02
CA SER A 203 -14.46 14.77 -11.38
C SER A 203 -13.18 13.94 -11.42
N LEU A 204 -13.20 12.84 -12.16
CA LEU A 204 -11.99 12.07 -12.44
C LEU A 204 -11.22 12.72 -13.61
N PRO A 205 -9.88 12.72 -13.58
CA PRO A 205 -9.05 13.33 -14.61
C PRO A 205 -8.85 12.44 -15.86
N PHE A 206 -9.60 11.34 -15.97
CA PHE A 206 -9.47 10.36 -17.06
C PHE A 206 -10.83 9.79 -17.46
N HIS A 207 -10.89 9.22 -18.66
CA HIS A 207 -12.11 8.60 -19.19
C HIS A 207 -12.35 7.19 -18.65
N LYS A 208 -13.60 6.71 -18.73
CA LYS A 208 -13.99 5.34 -18.34
C LYS A 208 -13.18 4.26 -19.07
N PHE A 209 -12.78 4.51 -20.31
CA PHE A 209 -11.97 3.57 -21.09
C PHE A 209 -10.56 3.41 -20.49
N GLU A 210 -9.93 4.51 -20.10
CA GLU A 210 -8.63 4.49 -19.41
C GLU A 210 -8.73 3.79 -18.06
N PHE A 211 -9.86 3.96 -17.36
CA PHE A 211 -10.14 3.19 -16.15
C PHE A 211 -10.17 1.68 -16.41
N VAL A 212 -10.90 1.21 -17.42
CA VAL A 212 -10.98 -0.23 -17.71
C VAL A 212 -9.60 -0.80 -18.04
N ILE A 213 -8.81 -0.09 -18.86
CA ILE A 213 -7.44 -0.51 -19.19
C ILE A 213 -6.56 -0.53 -17.93
N GLY A 214 -6.56 0.55 -17.15
CA GLY A 214 -5.75 0.64 -15.94
C GLY A 214 -6.16 -0.36 -14.86
N TRP A 215 -7.46 -0.65 -14.72
CA TRP A 215 -8.01 -1.64 -13.81
C TRP A 215 -7.56 -3.06 -14.21
N LEU A 216 -7.68 -3.42 -15.49
CA LEU A 216 -7.19 -4.70 -16.01
C LEU A 216 -5.68 -4.83 -15.82
N PHE A 217 -4.93 -3.78 -16.14
CA PHE A 217 -3.48 -3.76 -15.94
C PHE A 217 -3.11 -3.95 -14.46
N ARG A 218 -3.86 -3.36 -13.53
CA ARG A 218 -3.68 -3.54 -12.08
C ARG A 218 -3.94 -4.99 -11.66
N GLU A 219 -5.10 -5.54 -12.03
CA GLU A 219 -5.49 -6.91 -11.67
C GLU A 219 -4.51 -7.95 -12.23
N MET A 220 -3.99 -7.75 -13.43
CA MET A 220 -3.00 -8.66 -14.03
C MET A 220 -1.59 -8.48 -13.45
N SER A 221 -1.17 -7.25 -13.16
CA SER A 221 0.16 -6.99 -12.62
C SER A 221 0.28 -7.33 -11.13
N GLY A 222 -0.81 -7.28 -10.35
CA GLY A 222 -0.81 -7.57 -8.92
C GLY A 222 -0.13 -8.90 -8.55
N PRO A 223 -0.60 -10.05 -9.07
CA PRO A 223 0.02 -11.35 -8.81
C PRO A 223 1.50 -11.41 -9.21
N TYR A 224 1.87 -10.80 -10.34
CA TYR A 224 3.26 -10.73 -10.79
C TYR A 224 4.14 -9.94 -9.82
N LEU A 225 3.71 -8.75 -9.40
CA LEU A 225 4.44 -7.90 -8.47
C LEU A 225 4.59 -8.57 -7.10
N PHE A 226 3.55 -9.29 -6.66
CA PHE A 226 3.54 -10.04 -5.42
C PHE A 226 4.54 -11.21 -5.45
N LEU A 227 4.50 -12.04 -6.49
CA LEU A 227 5.46 -13.14 -6.68
C LEU A 227 6.91 -12.62 -6.78
N HIS A 228 7.11 -11.50 -7.47
CA HIS A 228 8.41 -10.85 -7.55
C HIS A 228 8.90 -10.37 -6.18
N ALA A 229 8.01 -9.85 -5.33
CA ALA A 229 8.33 -9.48 -3.95
C ALA A 229 8.76 -10.70 -3.11
N LEU A 230 8.12 -11.85 -3.28
CA LEU A 230 8.47 -13.10 -2.60
C LEU A 230 9.82 -13.67 -3.04
N TRP A 231 10.14 -13.56 -4.34
CA TRP A 231 11.40 -14.11 -4.88
C TRP A 231 12.64 -13.34 -4.44
N SER A 232 12.52 -12.02 -4.28
CA SER A 232 13.64 -11.15 -3.89
C SER A 232 13.28 -10.39 -2.60
N PRO A 233 13.63 -10.91 -1.41
CA PRO A 233 13.21 -10.28 -0.15
C PRO A 233 13.98 -8.98 0.19
N ASN A 234 15.07 -8.68 -0.51
CA ASN A 234 15.89 -7.51 -0.24
C ASN A 234 15.17 -6.21 -0.64
N ILE A 235 15.22 -5.20 0.22
CA ILE A 235 14.55 -3.91 0.01
C ILE A 235 15.61 -2.84 -0.21
N GLN A 236 15.63 -2.26 -1.42
CA GLN A 236 16.39 -1.04 -1.67
C GLN A 236 15.57 0.17 -1.24
N TRP A 237 16.13 0.97 -0.33
CA TRP A 237 15.53 2.20 0.16
C TRP A 237 16.57 3.32 0.13
N ARG A 238 16.33 4.31 -0.73
CA ARG A 238 17.30 5.37 -1.05
C ARG A 238 18.62 4.74 -1.51
N ALA A 239 19.74 5.09 -0.88
CA ALA A 239 21.07 4.59 -1.23
C ALA A 239 21.45 3.26 -0.54
N ARG A 240 20.56 2.68 0.28
CA ARG A 240 20.87 1.54 1.15
C ARG A 240 20.00 0.33 0.81
N THR A 241 20.51 -0.85 1.11
CA THR A 241 19.76 -2.10 0.95
C THR A 241 19.53 -2.72 2.31
N TYR A 242 18.30 -3.12 2.58
CA TYR A 242 17.88 -3.71 3.84
C TYR A 242 17.35 -5.11 3.60
N LYS A 243 17.43 -5.95 4.62
CA LYS A 243 16.65 -7.17 4.73
C LYS A 243 15.87 -7.12 6.04
N LEU A 244 14.70 -7.74 6.05
CA LEU A 244 13.79 -7.74 7.18
C LEU A 244 13.79 -9.12 7.83
N HIS A 245 13.83 -9.13 9.17
CA HIS A 245 13.43 -10.32 9.92
C HIS A 245 11.90 -10.43 9.96
N TRP A 246 11.42 -11.63 10.25
CA TRP A 246 10.02 -11.82 10.63
C TRP A 246 9.68 -10.94 11.83
N GLY A 247 8.58 -10.21 11.75
CA GLY A 247 8.26 -9.17 12.72
C GLY A 247 8.83 -7.79 12.36
N GLY A 248 9.41 -7.63 11.17
CA GLY A 248 9.64 -6.32 10.52
C GLY A 248 10.91 -5.56 10.92
N ILE A 249 11.76 -6.10 11.80
CA ILE A 249 13.02 -5.45 12.17
C ILE A 249 13.95 -5.41 10.95
N ALA A 250 14.42 -4.20 10.62
CA ALA A 250 15.29 -3.97 9.47
C ALA A 250 16.76 -4.05 9.85
N TYR A 251 17.57 -4.69 9.00
CA TYR A 251 19.02 -4.66 9.08
C TYR A 251 19.62 -4.30 7.73
N GLU A 252 20.60 -3.40 7.77
CA GLU A 252 21.30 -2.93 6.58
C GLU A 252 22.25 -4.02 6.07
N LEU A 253 22.19 -4.31 4.78
CA LEU A 253 23.13 -5.21 4.12
C LEU A 253 24.37 -4.41 3.72
N PRO A 254 25.58 -4.97 3.90
CA PRO A 254 26.80 -4.34 3.42
C PRO A 254 26.74 -4.17 1.91
N ILE A 255 27.28 -3.06 1.41
CA ILE A 255 27.40 -2.80 -0.02
C ILE A 255 28.27 -3.90 -0.63
N SER A 256 27.69 -4.76 -1.48
CA SER A 256 28.46 -5.78 -2.17
C SER A 256 29.33 -5.10 -3.24
N ASN A 257 30.61 -4.90 -2.95
CA ASN A 257 31.62 -4.57 -3.97
C ASN A 257 31.84 -5.80 -4.87
N ASN A 258 30.93 -6.05 -5.81
CA ASN A 258 31.15 -7.03 -6.87
C ASN A 258 31.99 -6.42 -8.02
N SER A 259 33.23 -6.05 -7.68
CA SER A 259 34.25 -5.57 -8.64
C SER A 259 35.62 -6.21 -8.35
N SER A 260 35.65 -7.49 -8.00
CA SER A 260 36.90 -8.23 -7.78
C SER A 260 36.76 -9.73 -8.10
N LYS A 261 36.23 -10.02 -9.29
CA LYS A 261 36.41 -11.33 -9.96
C LYS A 261 36.63 -11.10 -11.44
N ASP A 262 37.74 -10.45 -11.75
CA ASP A 262 38.54 -10.65 -12.95
C ASP A 262 39.93 -10.10 -12.62
N VAL A 263 41.00 -10.74 -13.08
CA VAL A 263 42.42 -10.50 -12.77
C VAL A 263 43.00 -11.30 -11.59
N SER A 264 43.20 -12.59 -11.83
CA SER A 264 44.40 -13.38 -11.46
C SER A 264 44.23 -14.75 -12.14
N ASN A 265 45.13 -15.34 -12.90
CA ASN A 265 46.56 -15.15 -13.14
C ASN A 265 46.83 -15.67 -14.56
N ASN A 266 47.24 -14.81 -15.48
CA ASN A 266 48.05 -15.20 -16.63
C ASN A 266 49.44 -14.61 -16.37
N GLY A 267 50.38 -15.47 -16.01
CA GLY A 267 51.74 -15.08 -15.67
C GLY A 267 52.65 -16.30 -15.67
N LEU A 268 52.90 -16.84 -16.87
CA LEU A 268 54.11 -17.59 -17.15
C LEU A 268 55.32 -16.68 -16.86
N LEU A 269 56.26 -17.18 -16.05
CA LEU A 269 57.67 -16.81 -16.20
C LEU A 269 58.51 -18.09 -16.10
N THR A 270 58.93 -18.55 -17.27
CA THR A 270 60.18 -19.27 -17.51
C THR A 270 61.36 -18.30 -17.48
N SER A 271 62.54 -18.85 -17.12
CA SER A 271 63.90 -18.29 -17.02
C SER A 271 64.24 -17.53 -15.75
#